data_AF-F6GXN5-F1
#
_entry.id   AF-F6GXN5-F1
#
_cell.length_a   1.000
_cell.length_b   1.000
_cell.length_c   1.000
_cell.angle_alpha   90.00
_cell.angle_beta   90.00
_cell.angle_gamma   90.00
#
_symmetry.space_group_name_H-M   'P 1'
#
loop_
_entity.id
_entity.type
_entity.pdbx_description
1 polymer ?
#
loop_
_entity_poly.entity_id
_entity_poly.type
_entity_poly.pdbx_seq_one_letter_code
_entity_poly.pdbx_strand_id
1 'polypeptide(L)'
;MGKIVVCANHPSNDFFKQFTNCRTYQDNNGFVKETLKTLSEEPAQLTYAQMHELSWDAATERFLQAAGLDQAVESKPTKTPLKKFMSMRMNLRKNMDDASAYVHYVASGIEA
;
A
#
# COMPACT_ATOMS: atom_id res chain seq x y z
N MET A 1 5.93 12.08 5.92
CA MET A 1 5.53 12.69 4.63
C MET A 1 5.75 14.20 4.71
N GLY A 2 6.80 14.70 4.06
CA GLY A 2 7.24 16.10 4.17
C GLY A 2 8.10 16.46 2.96
N LYS A 3 7.60 16.09 1.78
CA LYS A 3 8.23 16.34 0.48
C LYS A 3 7.13 16.80 -0.47
N ILE A 4 7.51 17.66 -1.40
CA ILE A 4 6.67 18.07 -2.51
C ILE A 4 6.96 17.10 -3.67
N VAL A 5 5.90 16.60 -4.30
CA VAL A 5 5.97 15.71 -5.46
C VAL A 5 5.73 16.54 -6.71
N VAL A 6 6.61 16.43 -7.70
CA VAL A 6 6.44 17.03 -9.03
C VAL A 6 6.17 15.90 -10.02
N CYS A 7 4.98 15.84 -10.61
CA CYS A 7 4.59 14.77 -11.55
C CYS A 7 3.91 15.32 -12.81
N ALA A 8 3.86 14.52 -13.87
CA ALA A 8 3.19 14.93 -15.11
C ALA A 8 1.68 15.04 -14.89
N ASN A 9 1.03 15.97 -15.60
CA ASN A 9 -0.42 16.09 -15.66
C ASN A 9 -1.01 14.94 -16.50
N HIS A 10 -1.13 13.77 -15.88
CA HIS A 10 -1.60 12.53 -16.50
C HIS A 10 -2.74 11.91 -15.67
N PRO A 11 -3.71 11.17 -16.25
CA PRO A 11 -4.83 10.57 -15.51
C PRO A 11 -4.41 9.64 -14.38
N SER A 12 -3.29 8.91 -14.52
CA SER A 12 -2.74 8.07 -13.45
C SER A 12 -2.36 8.84 -12.18
N ASN A 13 -2.20 10.17 -12.29
CA ASN A 13 -1.84 11.05 -11.21
C ASN A 13 -3.04 11.83 -10.65
N ASP A 14 -4.26 11.62 -11.15
CA ASP A 14 -5.46 12.36 -10.72
C ASP A 14 -5.70 12.23 -9.21
N PHE A 15 -5.45 11.05 -8.65
CA PHE A 15 -5.49 10.84 -7.21
C PHE A 15 -4.51 11.76 -6.46
N PHE A 16 -3.31 12.02 -6.98
CA PHE A 16 -2.33 12.85 -6.29
C PHE A 16 -2.56 14.35 -6.46
N LYS A 17 -3.22 14.78 -7.55
CA LYS A 17 -3.46 16.21 -7.87
C LYS A 17 -4.26 16.95 -6.80
N GLN A 18 -5.04 16.24 -5.99
CA GLN A 18 -5.85 16.84 -4.92
C GLN A 18 -5.04 17.28 -3.69
N PHE A 19 -3.80 16.80 -3.53
CA PHE A 19 -2.99 17.11 -2.36
C PHE A 19 -2.16 18.37 -2.58
N THR A 20 -2.06 19.22 -1.55
CA THR A 20 -1.36 20.51 -1.60
C THR A 20 0.14 20.38 -1.85
N ASN A 21 0.72 19.24 -1.50
CA ASN A 21 2.13 18.90 -1.73
C ASN A 21 2.37 18.22 -3.09
N CYS A 22 1.36 18.13 -3.96
CA CYS A 22 1.52 17.65 -5.33
C CYS A 22 1.51 18.82 -6.31
N ARG A 23 2.53 18.87 -7.17
CA ARG A 23 2.64 19.81 -8.26
C ARG A 23 2.61 19.07 -9.59
N THR A 24 1.90 19.62 -10.56
CA THR A 24 1.81 19.01 -11.89
C THR A 24 2.34 19.92 -12.99
N TYR A 25 2.90 19.30 -14.03
CA TYR A 25 3.39 19.98 -15.23
C TYR A 25 2.86 19.31 -16.49
N GLN A 26 2.77 20.05 -17.60
CA GLN A 26 2.30 19.52 -18.89
C GLN A 26 3.43 19.30 -19.91
N ASP A 27 4.49 20.10 -19.83
CA ASP A 27 5.60 20.10 -20.78
C ASP A 27 6.96 20.23 -20.06
N ASN A 28 8.04 20.16 -20.84
CA ASN A 28 9.40 20.21 -20.31
C ASN A 28 9.69 21.52 -19.57
N ASN A 29 9.18 22.64 -20.06
CA ASN A 29 9.39 23.94 -19.43
C ASN A 29 8.62 24.04 -18.10
N GLY A 30 7.40 23.52 -18.07
CA GLY A 30 6.58 23.39 -16.86
C GLY A 30 7.26 22.52 -15.80
N PHE A 31 7.90 21.41 -16.21
CA PHE A 31 8.67 20.58 -15.29
C PHE A 31 9.79 21.39 -14.61
N VAL A 32 10.65 22.05 -15.40
CA VAL A 32 11.76 22.85 -14.86
C VAL A 32 11.25 23.94 -13.92
N LYS A 33 10.21 24.68 -14.34
CA LYS A 33 9.61 25.75 -13.54
C LYS A 33 9.10 25.23 -12.20
N GLU A 34 8.36 24.13 -12.22
CA GLU A 34 7.72 23.61 -11.02
C GLU A 34 8.72 22.94 -10.08
N THR A 35 9.76 22.30 -10.62
CA THR A 35 10.88 21.78 -9.83
C THR A 35 11.66 22.90 -9.15
N LEU A 36 12.02 23.97 -9.86
CA LEU A 36 12.74 25.11 -9.27
C LEU A 36 11.93 25.78 -8.16
N LYS A 37 10.63 25.99 -8.40
CA LYS A 37 9.70 26.51 -7.39
C LYS A 37 9.66 25.61 -6.16
N THR A 38 9.50 24.31 -6.38
CA THR A 38 9.44 23.30 -5.32
C THR A 38 10.71 23.26 -4.46
N LEU A 39 11.89 23.45 -5.06
CA LEU A 39 13.17 23.47 -4.31
C LEU A 39 13.30 24.67 -3.38
N SER A 40 12.56 25.75 -3.64
CA SER A 40 12.54 26.96 -2.80
C SER A 40 11.43 26.97 -1.75
N GLU A 41 10.51 26.02 -1.81
CA GLU A 41 9.33 25.96 -0.93
C GLU A 41 9.50 24.88 0.15
N GLU A 42 9.07 25.20 1.37
CA GLU A 42 8.91 24.16 2.39
C GLU A 42 7.57 23.42 2.20
N PRO A 43 7.57 22.09 2.25
CA PRO A 43 6.34 21.31 2.16
C PRO A 43 5.43 21.62 3.34
N ALA A 44 4.22 22.09 3.04
CA ALA A 44 3.18 22.25 4.03
C ALA A 44 2.90 20.92 4.75
N GLN A 45 2.63 21.01 6.06
CA GLN A 45 2.21 19.84 6.82
C GLN A 45 0.85 19.36 6.32
N LEU A 46 0.73 18.06 6.08
CA LEU A 46 -0.53 17.44 5.71
C LEU A 46 -1.47 17.41 6.91
N THR A 47 -2.77 17.61 6.65
CA THR A 47 -3.77 17.39 7.68
C THR A 47 -3.88 15.90 8.01
N TYR A 48 -4.40 15.57 9.19
CA TYR A 48 -4.61 14.17 9.58
C TYR A 48 -5.47 13.40 8.55
N ALA A 49 -6.51 14.05 8.00
CA ALA A 49 -7.35 13.47 6.96
C ALA A 49 -6.56 13.17 5.68
N GLN A 50 -5.72 14.10 5.22
CA GLN A 50 -4.88 13.88 4.03
C GLN A 50 -3.83 12.79 4.26
N MET A 51 -3.27 12.70 5.46
CA MET A 51 -2.35 11.62 5.83
C MET A 51 -3.06 10.26 5.81
N HIS A 52 -4.29 10.21 6.30
CA HIS A 52 -5.11 9.00 6.24
C HIS A 52 -5.43 8.59 4.80
N GLU A 53 -5.82 9.53 3.92
CA GLU A 53 -6.06 9.23 2.51
C GLU A 53 -4.84 8.60 1.79
N LEU A 54 -3.64 8.97 2.22
CA LEU A 54 -2.37 8.45 1.71
C LEU A 54 -1.87 7.19 2.45
N SER A 55 -2.65 6.69 3.41
CA SER A 55 -2.32 5.48 4.16
C SER A 55 -2.63 4.20 3.37
N TRP A 56 -2.04 3.09 3.82
CA TRP A 56 -2.35 1.75 3.33
C TRP A 56 -3.80 1.35 3.57
N ASP A 57 -4.38 1.78 4.69
CA ASP A 57 -5.76 1.46 5.05
C ASP A 57 -6.74 2.09 4.05
N ALA A 58 -6.63 3.40 3.81
CA ALA A 58 -7.47 4.09 2.82
C ALA A 58 -7.23 3.58 1.39
N ALA A 59 -6.00 3.19 1.06
CA ALA A 59 -5.71 2.56 -0.24
C ALA A 59 -6.44 1.22 -0.39
N THR A 60 -6.52 0.43 0.69
CA THR A 60 -7.26 -0.84 0.71
C THR A 60 -8.76 -0.60 0.57
N GLU A 61 -9.31 0.40 1.26
CA GLU A 61 -10.73 0.77 1.12
C GLU A 61 -11.07 1.16 -0.32
N ARG A 62 -10.27 2.02 -0.96
CA ARG A 62 -10.45 2.37 -2.38
C ARG A 62 -10.35 1.16 -3.29
N PHE A 63 -9.45 0.23 -3.00
CA PHE A 63 -9.32 -1.01 -3.77
C PHE A 63 -10.56 -1.90 -3.64
N LEU A 64 -11.09 -2.08 -2.43
CA LEU A 64 -12.31 -2.85 -2.18
C LEU A 64 -13.53 -2.21 -2.85
N GLN A 65 -13.66 -0.89 -2.80
CA GLN A 65 -14.70 -0.14 -3.51
C GLN A 65 -14.61 -0.34 -5.02
N ALA A 66 -13.42 -0.19 -5.61
CA ALA A 66 -13.22 -0.41 -7.05
C ALA A 66 -13.49 -1.87 -7.47
N ALA A 67 -13.25 -2.83 -6.58
CA ALA A 67 -13.56 -4.23 -6.78
C ALA A 67 -15.05 -4.59 -6.54
N GLY A 68 -15.86 -3.65 -6.04
CA GLY A 68 -17.26 -3.89 -5.64
C GLY A 68 -17.40 -4.85 -4.45
N LEU A 69 -16.37 -4.93 -3.59
CA LEU A 69 -16.30 -5.83 -2.42
C LEU A 69 -16.58 -5.11 -1.10
N ASP A 70 -16.82 -3.80 -1.14
CA ASP A 70 -17.17 -2.97 0.01
C ASP A 70 -18.49 -3.41 0.69
N GLN A 71 -19.42 -3.99 -0.07
CA GLN A 71 -20.71 -4.47 0.44
C GLN A 71 -20.67 -5.84 1.13
N ALA A 72 -19.63 -6.66 0.90
CA ALA A 72 -19.57 -8.03 1.41
C ALA A 72 -19.35 -8.11 2.93
N VAL A 73 -18.95 -7.01 3.57
CA VAL A 73 -18.67 -6.95 5.01
C VAL A 73 -19.96 -6.82 5.84
N GLU A 74 -21.09 -6.45 5.23
CA GLU A 74 -22.38 -6.31 5.94
C GLU A 74 -23.25 -7.58 5.95
N SER A 75 -22.79 -8.70 5.38
CA SER A 75 -23.55 -9.94 5.47
C SER A 75 -23.51 -10.46 6.92
N LYS A 76 -24.56 -10.15 7.68
CA LYS A 76 -24.90 -10.84 8.94
C LYS A 76 -24.70 -12.34 8.73
N PRO A 77 -24.13 -13.08 9.69
CA PRO A 77 -23.90 -14.52 9.52
C PRO A 77 -25.26 -15.21 9.36
N THR A 78 -25.64 -15.50 8.12
CA THR A 78 -26.73 -16.41 7.82
C THR A 78 -26.29 -17.77 8.33
N LYS A 79 -27.03 -18.27 9.33
CA LYS A 79 -26.90 -19.61 9.89
C LYS A 79 -27.30 -20.64 8.82
N THR A 80 -26.44 -20.85 7.84
CA THR A 80 -26.53 -22.00 6.92
C THR A 80 -25.80 -23.17 7.59
N PRO A 81 -26.41 -24.37 7.68
CA PRO A 81 -25.74 -25.51 8.30
C PRO A 81 -24.52 -25.89 7.45
N LEU A 82 -23.34 -25.76 8.07
CA LEU A 82 -22.04 -26.04 7.46
C LEU A 82 -22.00 -27.50 6.99
N LYS A 83 -22.20 -27.73 5.69
CA LYS A 83 -21.85 -29.02 5.08
C LYS A 83 -20.32 -29.15 5.18
N LYS A 84 -19.94 -30.13 5.99
CA LYS A 84 -18.62 -30.74 6.23
C LYS A 84 -17.74 -30.81 4.96
N PHE A 85 -17.18 -29.69 4.54
CA PHE A 85 -16.07 -29.68 3.58
C PHE A 85 -14.78 -29.89 4.37
N MET A 86 -14.13 -31.01 4.04
CA MET A 86 -12.95 -31.54 4.72
C MET A 86 -11.83 -30.51 4.86
N SER A 87 -11.44 -30.27 6.11
CA SER A 87 -10.13 -29.75 6.48
C SER A 87 -9.07 -30.81 6.19
N MET A 88 -8.48 -30.78 4.99
CA MET A 88 -7.22 -31.48 4.73
C MET A 88 -6.35 -30.60 3.83
N ARG A 89 -5.59 -29.70 4.46
CA ARG A 89 -4.29 -29.14 4.01
C ARG A 89 -3.97 -27.95 4.90
N MET A 90 -3.01 -28.09 5.81
CA MET A 90 -2.07 -27.04 6.26
C MET A 90 -1.15 -27.55 7.41
N ASN A 91 -0.73 -28.82 7.43
CA ASN A 91 0.27 -29.29 8.39
C ASN A 91 1.57 -29.85 7.77
N LEU A 92 1.77 -29.76 6.45
CA LEU A 92 2.99 -30.29 5.81
C LEU A 92 4.10 -29.24 5.63
N ARG A 93 3.79 -27.93 5.70
CA ARG A 93 4.76 -26.87 5.37
C ARG A 93 5.62 -26.41 6.54
N LYS A 94 5.13 -26.54 7.79
CA LYS A 94 5.86 -26.08 8.99
C LYS A 94 7.18 -26.81 9.25
N ASN A 95 7.29 -28.08 8.86
CA ASN A 95 8.47 -28.89 9.18
C ASN A 95 9.62 -28.70 8.18
N MET A 96 9.36 -28.17 6.98
CA MET A 96 10.38 -27.98 5.94
C MET A 96 11.19 -26.69 6.16
N ASP A 97 10.50 -25.62 6.55
CA ASP A 97 11.14 -24.32 6.78
C ASP A 97 12.09 -24.41 8.00
N ASP A 98 11.67 -25.12 9.07
CA ASP A 98 12.45 -25.28 10.31
C ASP A 98 13.72 -26.14 10.11
N ALA A 99 13.63 -27.20 9.31
CA ALA A 99 14.78 -28.01 8.93
C ALA A 99 15.81 -27.23 8.10
N SER A 100 15.35 -26.36 7.20
CA SER A 100 16.25 -25.50 6.41
C SER A 100 16.99 -24.49 7.27
N ALA A 101 16.32 -23.91 8.28
CA ALA A 101 16.92 -22.99 9.22
C ALA A 101 18.00 -23.67 10.08
N TYR A 102 17.74 -24.90 10.53
CA TYR A 102 18.70 -25.69 11.28
C TYR A 102 19.93 -26.07 10.44
N VAL A 103 19.73 -26.50 9.18
CA VAL A 103 20.84 -26.82 8.27
C VAL A 103 21.67 -25.57 7.95
N HIS A 104 21.03 -24.42 7.72
CA HIS A 104 21.75 -23.15 7.54
C HIS A 104 22.56 -22.77 8.79
N TYR A 105 21.99 -22.95 9.99
CA TYR A 105 22.70 -22.69 11.25
C TYR A 105 23.95 -23.57 11.39
N VAL A 106 23.83 -24.88 11.21
CA VAL A 106 24.96 -25.83 11.33
C VAL A 106 26.01 -25.62 10.22
N ALA A 107 25.58 -25.35 8.99
CA ALA A 107 26.49 -25.13 7.86
C ALA A 107 27.21 -23.77 7.94
N SER A 108 26.59 -22.76 8.54
CA SER A 108 27.18 -21.42 8.66
C SER A 108 28.28 -21.31 9.71
N GLY A 109 28.43 -22.32 10.59
CA GLY A 109 29.61 -22.47 11.44
C GLY A 109 29.96 -21.24 12.26
N ILE A 110 28.98 -20.55 12.83
CA ILE A 110 29.24 -19.45 13.75
C ILE A 110 29.58 -20.07 15.11
N GLU A 111 30.85 -19.89 15.49
CA GLU A 111 31.44 -20.29 16.76
C GLU A 111 30.70 -19.64 17.96
N ALA A 112 30.82 -20.30 19.11
CA ALA A 112 30.12 -20.11 20.39
C ALA A 112 29.89 -18.66 20.88
#